data_AF-B8YDF8-F1
#
_entry.id   AF-B8YDF8-F1
#
_cell.length_a   1.000
_cell.length_b   1.000
_cell.length_c   1.000
_cell.angle_alpha   90.00
_cell.angle_beta   90.00
_cell.angle_gamma   90.00
#
_symmetry.space_group_name_H-M   'P 1'
#
loop_
_entity.id
_entity.type
_entity.pdbx_description
1 polymer ?
#
loop_
_entity_poly.entity_id
_entity_poly.type
_entity_poly.pdbx_seq_one_letter_code
_entity_poly.pdbx_strand_id
1 'polypeptide(L)' 'DRIITAATVVLPFKIDDHSAWRLLEGLDDIALTLRKLDEIEAFEGACAYWKPRTLPAP' A
#
# COMPACT_ATOMS: atom_id res chain seq x y z
N ASP A 1 3.89 -12.11 19.96
CA ASP A 1 4.14 -10.89 20.74
C ASP A 1 5.12 -9.97 20.05
N ARG A 2 4.80 -8.67 20.03
CA ARG A 2 5.60 -7.60 19.41
C ARG A 2 5.85 -6.50 20.44
N ILE A 3 6.94 -5.74 20.29
CA ILE A 3 7.31 -4.67 21.23
C ILE A 3 7.65 -3.38 20.49
N ILE A 4 7.39 -2.24 21.13
CA ILE A 4 7.89 -0.93 20.72
C ILE A 4 9.03 -0.54 21.66
N THR A 5 10.14 -0.07 21.09
CA THR A 5 11.31 0.38 21.86
C THR A 5 11.59 1.86 21.57
N ALA A 6 11.73 2.67 22.61
CA ALA A 6 12.07 4.09 22.52
C ALA A 6 13.02 4.48 23.67
N ALA A 7 14.29 4.72 23.34
CA ALA A 7 15.36 4.91 24.32
C ALA A 7 15.37 3.80 25.39
N THR A 8 15.04 4.12 26.64
CA THR A 8 15.01 3.17 27.76
C THR A 8 13.65 2.52 27.98
N VAL A 9 12.64 2.85 27.16
CA VAL A 9 11.27 2.38 27.31
C VAL A 9 10.97 1.23 26.35
N VAL A 10 10.45 0.14 26.90
CA VAL A 10 9.98 -1.04 26.14
C VAL A 10 8.52 -1.30 26.52
N LEU A 11 7.63 -1.32 25.52
CA LEU A 11 6.20 -1.49 25.72
C LEU A 11 5.65 -2.64 24.87
N PRO A 12 4.66 -3.40 25.37
CA PRO A 12 3.98 -4.40 24.58
C PRO A 12 3.19 -3.73 23.45
N PHE A 13 3.27 -4.32 22.26
CA PHE A 13 2.51 -3.90 21.10
C PHE A 13 1.57 -5.02 20.67
N LYS A 14 0.27 -4.70 20.64
CA LYS A 14 -0.77 -5.63 20.19
C LYS A 14 -1.28 -5.21 18.82
N ILE A 15 -1.28 -6.16 17.91
CA ILE A 15 -1.89 -6.10 16.58
C ILE A 15 -2.34 -7.53 16.26
N ASP A 16 -3.43 -7.69 15.53
CA ASP A 16 -3.86 -9.00 15.06
C ASP A 16 -2.91 -9.53 13.98
N ASP A 17 -2.83 -10.86 13.84
CA ASP A 17 -1.88 -11.53 12.95
C ASP A 17 -2.08 -11.20 11.46
N HIS A 18 -3.32 -10.92 11.05
CA HIS A 18 -3.63 -10.61 9.65
C HIS A 18 -3.13 -9.21 9.26
N SER A 19 -3.45 -8.19 10.05
CA SER A 19 -2.94 -6.83 9.85
C SER A 19 -1.41 -6.79 9.94
N ALA A 20 -0.86 -7.56 10.89
CA ALA A 20 0.56 -7.76 11.10
C ALA A 20 1.30 -8.30 9.85
N TRP A 21 0.75 -9.32 9.22
CA TRP A 21 1.30 -9.94 8.02
C TRP A 21 1.20 -9.01 6.82
N ARG A 22 0.03 -8.38 6.62
CA ARG A 22 -0.18 -7.40 5.54
C ARG A 22 0.86 -6.28 5.54
N LEU A 23 1.12 -5.70 6.72
CA LEU A 23 2.11 -4.63 6.86
C LEU A 23 3.55 -5.09 6.61
N LEU A 24 3.91 -6.31 7.01
CA LEU A 24 5.26 -6.85 6.83
C LEU A 24 5.57 -7.23 5.38
N GLU A 25 4.59 -7.79 4.68
CA GLU A 25 4.73 -8.20 3.28
C GLU A 25 4.46 -7.06 2.29
N GLY A 26 4.15 -5.85 2.78
CA GLY A 26 3.74 -4.72 1.94
C GLY A 26 2.43 -4.99 1.18
N LEU A 27 1.60 -5.90 1.69
CA LEU A 27 0.33 -6.28 1.09
C LEU A 27 -0.76 -5.31 1.52
N ASP A 28 -1.02 -4.36 0.64
CA ASP A 28 -2.24 -3.59 0.70
C ASP A 28 -3.35 -4.26 -0.12
N ASP A 29 -4.61 -3.85 0.08
CA ASP A 29 -5.75 -4.31 -0.73
C ASP A 29 -5.56 -3.97 -2.23
N ILE A 30 -4.49 -3.23 -2.57
CA ILE A 30 -3.96 -3.10 -3.93
C ILE A 30 -3.77 -4.45 -4.62
N ALA A 31 -3.42 -5.53 -3.91
CA ALA A 31 -3.34 -6.86 -4.51
C ALA A 31 -4.69 -7.35 -5.04
N LEU A 32 -5.81 -7.02 -4.37
CA LEU A 32 -7.15 -7.31 -4.86
C LEU A 32 -7.54 -6.38 -6.02
N THR A 33 -7.19 -5.10 -5.94
CA THR A 33 -7.39 -4.13 -7.03
C THR A 33 -6.64 -4.54 -8.29
N LEU A 34 -5.39 -4.98 -8.17
CA LEU A 34 -4.53 -5.39 -9.29
C LEU A 34 -4.96 -6.71 -9.94
N ARG A 35 -5.89 -7.48 -9.35
CA ARG A 35 -6.57 -8.56 -10.08
C ARG A 35 -7.37 -8.05 -11.28
N LYS A 36 -7.64 -6.74 -11.34
CA LYS A 36 -8.33 -6.04 -12.43
C LYS A 36 -7.39 -5.21 -13.29
N LEU A 37 -6.10 -5.55 -13.33
CA LEU A 37 -5.07 -4.79 -14.04
C LEU A 37 -5.48 -4.43 -15.49
N ASP A 38 -5.97 -5.41 -16.26
CA ASP A 38 -6.38 -5.17 -17.66
C ASP A 38 -7.50 -4.11 -17.79
N GLU A 39 -8.45 -4.09 -16.86
CA GLU A 39 -9.54 -3.10 -16.85
C GLU A 39 -9.01 -1.70 -16.47
N ILE A 40 -8.05 -1.65 -15.54
CA ILE A 40 -7.38 -0.41 -15.13
C ILE A 40 -6.59 0.16 -16.30
N GLU A 41 -5.78 -0.65 -16.99
CA GLU A 41 -4.98 -0.22 -18.15
C GLU A 41 -5.87 0.30 -19.28
N ALA A 42 -6.98 -0.38 -19.59
CA ALA A 42 -7.93 0.06 -20.59
C ALA A 42 -8.56 1.42 -20.24
N PHE A 43 -8.92 1.64 -18.97
CA PHE A 43 -9.47 2.90 -18.49
C PHE A 43 -8.43 4.04 -18.52
N GLU A 44 -7.21 3.78 -18.04
CA GLU A 44 -6.13 4.76 -17.99
C GLU A 44 -5.63 5.13 -19.39
N GLY A 45 -5.64 4.20 -20.34
CA GLY A 45 -5.34 4.45 -21.75
C GLY A 45 -6.31 5.44 -22.42
N ALA A 46 -7.54 5.55 -21.91
CA ALA A 46 -8.55 6.50 -22.38
C ALA A 46 -8.46 7.88 -21.69
N CYS A 47 -7.42 8.13 -20.88
CA CYS A 47 -7.27 9.39 -20.16
C CYS A 47 -7.10 10.58 -21.11
N ALA A 48 -8.11 11.46 -21.15
CA ALA A 48 -8.15 12.62 -22.04
C ALA A 48 -6.94 13.54 -21.85
N TYR A 49 -6.41 14.08 -22.96
CA TYR A 49 -5.16 14.83 -22.98
C TYR A 49 -5.15 16.10 -22.12
N TRP A 50 -6.32 16.68 -21.83
CA TRP A 50 -6.47 17.91 -21.04
C TRP A 50 -6.44 17.67 -19.53
N LYS A 51 -6.46 16.41 -19.08
CA LYS A 51 -6.35 16.09 -17.66
C LYS A 51 -4.90 16.32 -17.18
N PRO A 52 -4.70 16.79 -15.92
CA PRO A 52 -3.37 16.94 -15.35
C PRO A 52 -2.58 15.63 -15.41
N ARG A 53 -1.28 15.73 -15.73
CA ARG A 53 -0.33 14.61 -15.69
C ARG A 53 0.77 14.93 -14.69
N THR A 54 1.22 13.93 -13.96
CA THR A 54 2.41 14.05 -13.11
C THR A 54 3.65 14.17 -13.98
N LEU A 55 4.63 14.95 -13.50
CA LEU A 55 5.96 14.97 -14.09
C LEU A 55 6.78 13.83 -13.48
N PRO A 56 7.69 13.20 -14.24
CA PRO A 56 8.62 12.21 -13.67
C PRO A 56 9.38 12.80 -12.49
N ALA A 57 9.62 11.98 -11.46
CA ALA A 57 10.54 12.37 -10.39
C ALA A 57 11.95 12.56 -10.99
N PRO A 58 12.73 13.56 -10.52
CA PRO A 58 14.09 13.79 -10.98
C PRO A 58 15.05 12.64 -10.66
#